data_AF-A0A4U1M8N7-F1
#
_entry.id   AF-A0A4U1M8N7-F1
#
_cell.length_a   1.000
_cell.length_b   1.000
_cell.length_c   1.000
_cell.angle_alpha   90.00
_cell.angle_beta   90.00
_cell.angle_gamma   90.00
#
_symmetry.space_group_name_H-M   'P 1'
#
loop_
_entity.id
_entity.type
_entity.pdbx_description
1 polymer ?
#
loop_
_entity_poly.entity_id
_entity_poly.type
_entity_poly.pdbx_seq_one_letter_code
_entity_poly.pdbx_strand_id
1 'polypeptide(L)'
;MKNSILTILFSFLLTLGLAQTEVYYPEFNYDNSKDGTYENKSFSKEFLDKELPIIKPNLETLNPKKYPNFLNPNNREIVLFENHNLNSLKPVAKLNSLTQVYIDSIIYKYKFKDLTNCVWNRILIKDKYYYTDADIHDFSLTKKLNKLNQKVEIIGQNDGYDGAYHLGYPEHFFMIFTDIENKVINKTDVLKFYLNDEFAMEEDILKVDWNEKNKTYEINLIGADDKIKVIWNGKTFEIK
;
A
#
# COMPACT_ATOMS: atom_id res chain seq x y z
N MET A 1 26.21 13.51 55.63
CA MET A 1 26.51 13.59 54.17
C MET A 1 26.84 12.20 53.66
N LYS A 2 26.37 11.88 52.44
CA LYS A 2 26.37 10.57 51.73
C LYS A 2 25.11 9.75 52.03
N ASN A 3 23.96 10.16 51.50
CA ASN A 3 23.44 9.97 50.12
C ASN A 3 22.99 8.52 49.89
N SER A 4 21.68 8.38 50.05
CA SER A 4 20.80 7.27 49.74
C SER A 4 21.02 6.73 48.34
N ILE A 5 21.56 5.51 48.26
CA ILE A 5 21.53 4.66 47.07
C ILE A 5 20.34 3.71 47.27
N LEU A 6 19.14 4.08 46.82
CA LEU A 6 18.13 3.10 46.36
C LEU A 6 16.84 3.77 45.83
N THR A 7 16.90 4.61 44.80
CA THR A 7 15.66 4.99 44.08
C THR A 7 15.88 5.39 42.63
N ILE A 8 16.61 4.60 41.82
CA ILE A 8 16.49 4.69 40.36
C ILE A 8 16.65 3.28 39.78
N LEU A 9 15.62 2.46 39.91
CA LEU A 9 15.51 1.20 39.18
C LEU A 9 14.08 1.02 38.67
N PHE A 10 13.49 2.06 38.08
CA PHE A 10 12.17 1.98 37.45
C PHE A 10 11.97 3.06 36.37
N SER A 11 12.99 3.34 35.57
CA SER A 11 12.89 4.26 34.42
C SER A 11 13.46 3.71 33.12
N PHE A 12 13.74 2.40 33.05
CA PHE A 12 14.25 1.72 31.84
C PHE A 12 13.22 0.77 31.19
N LEU A 13 11.92 1.05 31.35
CA LEU A 13 10.85 0.18 30.84
C LEU A 13 9.70 0.94 30.15
N LEU A 14 9.97 2.14 29.64
CA LEU A 14 9.00 2.94 28.88
C LEU A 14 9.65 3.58 27.64
N THR A 15 10.16 2.75 26.73
CA THR A 15 10.35 3.11 25.31
C THR A 15 10.00 1.91 24.43
N LEU A 16 8.76 1.41 24.52
CA LEU A 16 8.17 0.57 23.48
C LEU A 16 6.95 1.31 22.96
N GLY A 17 7.21 2.30 22.11
CA GLY A 17 6.16 3.15 21.58
C GLY A 17 6.69 4.37 20.85
N LEU A 18 7.46 4.16 19.78
CA LEU A 18 7.59 5.07 18.63
C LEU A 18 7.92 4.16 17.44
N ALA A 19 6.97 4.00 16.52
CA ALA A 19 6.93 4.72 15.25
C ALA A 19 7.87 4.08 14.23
N GLN A 20 7.30 3.75 13.07
CA GLN A 20 7.97 3.31 11.85
C GLN A 20 9.39 3.88 11.77
N THR A 21 10.41 3.02 11.94
CA THR A 21 11.80 3.44 11.71
C THR A 21 11.89 3.86 10.26
N GLU A 22 12.19 5.14 10.04
CA GLU A 22 12.37 5.74 8.72
C GLU A 22 13.09 4.75 7.81
N VAL A 23 12.49 4.46 6.66
CA VAL A 23 13.14 3.61 5.67
C VAL A 23 14.37 4.36 5.20
N TYR A 24 15.54 3.75 5.35
CA TYR A 24 16.79 4.33 4.89
C TYR A 24 16.79 4.41 3.35
N TYR A 25 16.70 5.63 2.83
CA TYR A 25 16.92 5.94 1.43
C TYR A 25 18.41 6.24 1.22
N PRO A 26 19.17 5.41 0.49
CA PRO A 26 20.55 5.76 0.16
C PRO A 26 20.55 7.07 -0.64
N GLU A 27 21.45 7.99 -0.28
CA GLU A 27 21.57 9.28 -0.95
C GLU A 27 21.76 9.11 -2.46
N PHE A 28 21.01 9.92 -3.20
CA PHE A 28 20.94 9.91 -4.64
C PHE A 28 22.27 10.38 -5.29
N ASN A 29 22.77 9.62 -6.26
CA ASN A 29 23.87 10.07 -7.12
C ASN A 29 23.55 9.79 -8.60
N TYR A 30 23.28 10.86 -9.35
CA TYR A 30 22.92 10.81 -10.78
C TYR A 30 24.01 10.16 -11.64
N ASP A 31 25.28 10.28 -11.23
CA ASP A 31 26.45 9.82 -11.99
C ASP A 31 26.55 8.28 -12.07
N ASN A 32 25.79 7.56 -11.23
CA ASN A 32 25.78 6.09 -11.19
C ASN A 32 24.59 5.45 -11.95
N SER A 33 23.86 6.23 -12.76
CA SER A 33 22.69 5.75 -13.50
C SER A 33 23.08 4.91 -14.72
N LYS A 34 22.37 3.80 -14.94
CA LYS A 34 22.60 2.88 -16.06
C LYS A 34 21.81 3.30 -17.31
N ASP A 35 22.33 2.97 -18.49
CA ASP A 35 21.55 3.04 -19.74
C ASP A 35 20.50 1.92 -19.79
N GLY A 36 19.32 2.22 -20.33
CA GLY A 36 18.20 1.27 -20.49
C GLY A 36 16.98 1.60 -19.64
N THR A 37 16.15 0.58 -19.44
CA THR A 37 14.87 0.62 -18.70
C THR A 37 14.79 -0.60 -17.79
N TYR A 38 14.33 -0.43 -16.55
CA TYR A 38 14.01 -1.56 -15.69
C TYR A 38 12.64 -2.15 -16.04
N GLU A 39 12.61 -3.45 -16.28
CA GLU A 39 11.36 -4.21 -16.35
C GLU A 39 11.18 -5.02 -15.06
N ASN A 40 10.10 -4.74 -14.34
CA ASN A 40 9.74 -5.42 -13.09
C ASN A 40 9.58 -6.92 -13.33
N LYS A 41 10.36 -7.72 -12.60
CA LYS A 41 10.40 -9.17 -12.69
C LYS A 41 9.12 -9.80 -12.15
N SER A 42 8.46 -9.17 -11.18
CA SER A 42 7.20 -9.64 -10.61
C SER A 42 6.05 -9.71 -11.63
N PHE A 43 6.16 -9.00 -12.76
CA PHE A 43 5.18 -9.02 -13.86
C PHE A 43 5.71 -9.69 -15.13
N SER A 44 6.92 -10.26 -15.09
CA SER A 44 7.52 -10.86 -16.29
C SER A 44 6.80 -12.14 -16.69
N LYS A 45 6.57 -12.30 -18.00
CA LYS A 45 5.91 -13.48 -18.56
C LYS A 45 6.61 -14.79 -18.18
N GLU A 46 7.95 -14.79 -18.18
CA GLU A 46 8.77 -15.94 -17.80
C GLU A 46 8.39 -16.52 -16.43
N PHE A 47 8.15 -15.66 -15.44
CA PHE A 47 7.79 -16.09 -14.10
C PHE A 47 6.29 -16.28 -13.91
N LEU A 48 5.46 -15.54 -14.66
CA LEU A 48 4.01 -15.71 -14.66
C LEU A 48 3.58 -17.05 -15.27
N ASP A 49 4.29 -17.58 -16.26
CA ASP A 49 3.94 -18.86 -16.89
C ASP A 49 4.26 -20.08 -15.99
N LYS A 50 4.93 -19.87 -14.83
CA LYS A 50 5.25 -20.95 -13.88
C LYS A 50 4.04 -21.30 -13.01
N GLU A 51 3.83 -22.60 -12.80
CA GLU A 51 2.89 -23.10 -11.79
C GLU A 51 3.44 -22.83 -10.38
N LEU A 52 2.84 -21.86 -9.70
CA LEU A 52 3.23 -21.40 -8.37
C LEU A 52 1.99 -21.34 -7.47
N PRO A 53 2.14 -21.59 -6.16
CA PRO A 53 1.03 -21.49 -5.23
C PRO A 53 0.51 -20.04 -5.16
N ILE A 54 -0.81 -19.89 -5.20
CA ILE A 54 -1.48 -18.60 -4.99
C ILE A 54 -1.62 -18.37 -3.49
N ILE A 55 -1.11 -17.25 -3.00
CA ILE A 55 -1.27 -16.86 -1.59
C ILE A 55 -2.69 -16.36 -1.39
N LYS A 56 -3.41 -16.99 -0.45
CA LYS A 56 -4.72 -16.49 -0.02
C LYS A 56 -4.53 -15.09 0.60
N PRO A 57 -5.32 -14.08 0.21
CA PRO A 57 -5.24 -12.75 0.82
C PRO A 57 -5.56 -12.78 2.32
N ASN A 58 -5.03 -11.83 3.07
CA ASN A 58 -5.29 -11.58 4.51
C ASN A 58 -6.24 -10.39 4.71
N LEU A 59 -7.35 -10.35 3.96
CA LEU A 59 -8.30 -9.24 3.96
C LEU A 59 -9.61 -9.51 4.71
N GLU A 60 -9.79 -10.65 5.38
CA GLU A 60 -11.06 -10.90 6.10
C GLU A 60 -11.27 -9.89 7.25
N THR A 61 -10.18 -9.43 7.87
CA THR A 61 -10.17 -8.37 8.88
C THR A 61 -8.88 -7.58 8.71
N LEU A 62 -8.99 -6.26 8.57
CA LEU A 62 -7.81 -5.42 8.40
C LEU A 62 -7.04 -5.32 9.71
N ASN A 63 -5.72 -5.48 9.62
CA ASN A 63 -4.81 -5.33 10.75
C ASN A 63 -3.74 -4.28 10.43
N PRO A 64 -4.09 -2.98 10.41
CA PRO A 64 -3.16 -1.91 10.05
C PRO A 64 -1.97 -1.80 10.99
N LYS A 65 -2.05 -2.34 12.23
CA LYS A 65 -0.91 -2.38 13.15
C LYS A 65 0.16 -3.39 12.72
N LYS A 66 -0.25 -4.54 12.17
CA LYS A 66 0.68 -5.61 11.77
C LYS A 66 1.06 -5.52 10.30
N TYR A 67 0.12 -5.12 9.45
CA TYR A 67 0.25 -5.04 8.01
C TYR A 67 -0.34 -3.70 7.53
N PRO A 68 0.41 -2.60 7.67
CA PRO A 68 -0.08 -1.25 7.37
C PRO A 68 -0.33 -1.00 5.89
N ASN A 69 0.39 -1.71 5.01
CA ASN A 69 0.44 -1.39 3.59
C ASN A 69 -0.41 -2.37 2.79
N PHE A 70 -0.66 -2.02 1.52
CA PHE A 70 -1.47 -2.82 0.62
C PHE A 70 -0.71 -3.08 -0.68
N LEU A 71 -0.88 -4.30 -1.19
CA LEU A 71 -0.37 -4.70 -2.51
C LEU A 71 -1.54 -5.22 -3.34
N ASN A 72 -1.93 -4.47 -4.36
CA ASN A 72 -2.99 -4.86 -5.30
C ASN A 72 -2.36 -5.27 -6.65
N PRO A 73 -2.64 -6.47 -7.16
CA PRO A 73 -2.17 -6.87 -8.47
C PRO A 73 -2.98 -6.29 -9.64
N ASN A 74 -3.99 -5.44 -9.39
CA ASN A 74 -4.73 -4.67 -10.42
C ASN A 74 -5.26 -5.55 -11.58
N ASN A 75 -6.02 -6.60 -11.26
CA ASN A 75 -6.53 -7.60 -12.22
C ASN A 75 -5.45 -8.39 -12.98
N ARG A 76 -4.19 -8.32 -12.53
CA ARG A 76 -3.08 -9.16 -13.00
C ARG A 76 -2.68 -10.14 -11.89
N GLU A 77 -1.51 -10.76 -12.04
CA GLU A 77 -0.83 -11.48 -10.98
C GLU A 77 0.52 -10.81 -10.68
N ILE A 78 0.95 -10.88 -9.43
CA ILE A 78 2.30 -10.49 -8.98
C ILE A 78 3.02 -11.76 -8.56
N VAL A 79 4.17 -12.04 -9.19
CA VAL A 79 5.06 -13.10 -8.74
C VAL A 79 5.88 -12.64 -7.54
N LEU A 80 5.96 -13.48 -6.52
CA LEU A 80 6.80 -13.29 -5.35
C LEU A 80 8.00 -14.23 -5.37
N PHE A 81 9.12 -13.76 -4.84
CA PHE A 81 10.42 -14.43 -4.89
C PHE A 81 10.95 -14.76 -3.49
N GLU A 82 11.78 -15.80 -3.42
CA GLU A 82 12.52 -16.16 -2.20
C GLU A 82 13.74 -15.29 -1.98
N ASN A 83 14.25 -14.66 -3.05
CA ASN A 83 15.41 -13.79 -3.03
C ASN A 83 15.24 -12.66 -4.04
N HIS A 84 16.12 -11.66 -3.94
CA HIS A 84 16.20 -10.54 -4.87
C HIS A 84 17.51 -10.58 -5.68
N ASN A 85 18.19 -11.73 -5.79
CA ASN A 85 19.41 -11.85 -6.60
C ASN A 85 19.04 -11.96 -8.08
N LEU A 86 19.28 -10.89 -8.84
CA LEU A 86 18.88 -10.77 -10.24
C LEU A 86 19.47 -11.84 -11.17
N ASN A 87 20.60 -12.45 -10.80
CA ASN A 87 21.24 -13.51 -11.59
C ASN A 87 20.67 -14.90 -11.28
N SER A 88 19.90 -15.05 -10.20
CA SER A 88 19.43 -16.34 -9.71
C SER A 88 18.09 -16.20 -8.97
N LEU A 89 17.16 -15.45 -9.57
CA LEU A 89 15.84 -15.22 -8.99
C LEU A 89 15.08 -16.55 -8.84
N LYS A 90 14.45 -16.72 -7.69
CA LYS A 90 13.69 -17.93 -7.37
C LYS A 90 12.24 -17.56 -7.06
N PRO A 91 11.31 -17.68 -8.03
CA PRO A 91 9.90 -17.43 -7.81
C PRO A 91 9.29 -18.54 -6.96
N VAL A 92 8.42 -18.18 -6.01
CA VAL A 92 7.89 -19.12 -5.00
C VAL A 92 6.39 -19.04 -4.79
N ALA A 93 5.74 -17.96 -5.21
CA ALA A 93 4.31 -17.77 -5.03
C ALA A 93 3.77 -16.69 -5.98
N LYS A 94 2.45 -16.60 -6.05
CA LYS A 94 1.73 -15.52 -6.75
C LYS A 94 0.70 -14.85 -5.84
N LEU A 95 0.47 -13.57 -6.08
CA LEU A 95 -0.68 -12.81 -5.59
C LEU A 95 -1.58 -12.48 -6.77
N ASN A 96 -2.88 -12.73 -6.62
CA ASN A 96 -3.91 -12.42 -7.63
C ASN A 96 -5.05 -11.56 -7.05
N SER A 97 -4.91 -11.11 -5.80
CA SER A 97 -5.88 -10.29 -5.12
C SER A 97 -5.19 -9.36 -4.13
N LEU A 98 -5.83 -8.22 -3.88
CA LEU A 98 -5.44 -7.26 -2.86
C LEU A 98 -5.10 -7.96 -1.54
N THR A 99 -3.95 -7.63 -0.97
CA THR A 99 -3.41 -8.25 0.24
C THR A 99 -2.78 -7.17 1.11
N GLN A 100 -2.96 -7.26 2.43
CA GLN A 100 -2.23 -6.43 3.38
C GLN A 100 -0.82 -6.97 3.59
N VAL A 101 0.17 -6.09 3.56
CA VAL A 101 1.59 -6.43 3.68
C VAL A 101 2.27 -5.55 4.71
N TYR A 102 3.37 -6.03 5.26
CA TYR A 102 4.34 -5.21 5.99
C TYR A 102 5.63 -5.15 5.18
N ILE A 103 6.12 -3.94 4.91
CA ILE A 103 7.42 -3.74 4.27
C ILE A 103 8.48 -3.80 5.37
N ASP A 104 9.31 -4.83 5.32
CA ASP A 104 10.39 -5.07 6.28
C ASP A 104 11.69 -4.39 5.86
N SER A 105 11.94 -4.31 4.54
CA SER A 105 13.12 -3.63 4.00
C SER A 105 12.88 -3.22 2.56
N ILE A 106 13.44 -2.07 2.17
CA ILE A 106 13.49 -1.58 0.79
C ILE A 106 14.94 -1.65 0.31
N ILE A 107 15.16 -2.24 -0.87
CA ILE A 107 16.49 -2.63 -1.35
C ILE A 107 16.72 -1.99 -2.72
N TYR A 108 17.40 -0.85 -2.72
CA TYR A 108 17.82 -0.14 -3.92
C TYR A 108 19.00 -0.85 -4.58
N LYS A 109 18.84 -1.29 -5.83
CA LYS A 109 19.92 -1.95 -6.57
C LYS A 109 20.61 -1.01 -7.54
N TYR A 110 19.84 -0.33 -8.39
CA TYR A 110 20.34 0.66 -9.34
C TYR A 110 19.17 1.42 -9.96
N LYS A 111 19.49 2.57 -10.56
CA LYS A 111 18.57 3.43 -11.31
C LYS A 111 19.01 3.52 -12.77
N PHE A 112 18.05 3.66 -13.67
CA PHE A 112 18.30 3.90 -15.07
C PHE A 112 18.17 5.38 -15.43
N LYS A 113 18.83 5.80 -16.51
CA LYS A 113 18.77 7.20 -17.01
C LYS A 113 17.38 7.62 -17.45
N ASP A 114 16.50 6.67 -17.78
CA ASP A 114 15.09 6.91 -18.06
C ASP A 114 14.23 7.05 -16.78
N LEU A 115 14.88 7.16 -15.63
CA LEU A 115 14.31 7.31 -14.29
C LEU A 115 13.65 6.06 -13.72
N THR A 116 13.60 4.95 -14.45
CA THR A 116 13.12 3.67 -13.89
C THR A 116 14.07 3.14 -12.82
N ASN A 117 13.50 2.54 -11.77
CA ASN A 117 14.25 2.11 -10.60
C ASN A 117 14.19 0.58 -10.44
N CYS A 118 15.35 -0.05 -10.24
CA CYS A 118 15.43 -1.43 -9.79
C CYS A 118 15.47 -1.46 -8.26
N VAL A 119 14.29 -1.59 -7.66
CA VAL A 119 14.13 -1.64 -6.22
C VAL A 119 13.29 -2.85 -5.84
N TRP A 120 13.69 -3.48 -4.75
CA TRP A 120 13.08 -4.69 -4.26
C TRP A 120 12.63 -4.49 -2.82
N ASN A 121 11.41 -4.90 -2.54
CA ASN A 121 10.83 -4.89 -1.22
C ASN A 121 10.90 -6.30 -0.63
N ARG A 122 11.37 -6.40 0.61
CA ARG A 122 11.12 -7.56 1.46
C ARG A 122 9.80 -7.32 2.19
N ILE A 123 8.82 -8.17 1.94
CA ILE A 123 7.49 -8.06 2.51
C ILE A 123 7.12 -9.25 3.36
N LEU A 124 6.32 -9.00 4.40
CA LEU A 124 5.71 -10.01 5.24
C LEU A 124 4.23 -10.16 4.88
N ILE A 125 3.82 -11.38 4.54
CA ILE A 125 2.43 -11.78 4.32
C ILE A 125 2.16 -13.02 5.17
N LYS A 126 1.17 -12.97 6.06
CA LYS A 126 0.79 -14.12 6.93
C LYS A 126 2.00 -14.80 7.59
N ASP A 127 2.89 -13.99 8.15
CA ASP A 127 4.08 -14.43 8.89
C ASP A 127 5.17 -15.11 8.06
N LYS A 128 5.09 -15.02 6.73
CA LYS A 128 6.16 -15.45 5.82
C LYS A 128 6.70 -14.29 4.99
N TYR A 129 8.03 -14.26 4.86
CA TYR A 129 8.73 -13.25 4.07
C TYR A 129 8.82 -13.62 2.60
N TYR A 130 8.71 -12.61 1.76
CA TYR A 130 8.83 -12.68 0.32
C TYR A 130 9.59 -11.45 -0.20
N TYR A 131 10.13 -11.57 -1.40
CA TYR A 131 10.70 -10.45 -2.15
C TYR A 131 9.84 -10.15 -3.37
N THR A 132 9.67 -8.88 -3.68
CA THR A 132 9.01 -8.41 -4.90
C THR A 132 9.62 -7.08 -5.32
N ASP A 133 9.64 -6.84 -6.62
CA ASP A 133 9.90 -5.52 -7.21
C ASP A 133 8.63 -4.88 -7.76
N ALA A 134 7.44 -5.45 -7.48
CA ALA A 134 6.21 -4.72 -7.63
C ALA A 134 6.19 -3.57 -6.61
N ASP A 135 5.72 -2.41 -7.05
CA ASP A 135 5.57 -1.27 -6.17
C ASP A 135 4.49 -1.57 -5.12
N ILE A 136 4.68 -1.06 -3.91
CA ILE A 136 3.80 -1.24 -2.76
C ILE A 136 3.49 0.14 -2.23
N HIS A 137 2.22 0.37 -1.92
CA HIS A 137 1.74 1.73 -1.80
C HIS A 137 1.72 2.28 -0.40
N ASP A 138 1.74 3.62 -0.38
CA ASP A 138 1.93 4.47 0.78
C ASP A 138 0.79 5.50 0.99
N PHE A 139 -0.27 5.54 0.16
CA PHE A 139 -1.46 6.37 0.44
C PHE A 139 -2.62 5.55 0.99
N SER A 140 -3.01 5.84 2.23
CA SER A 140 -4.22 5.30 2.85
C SER A 140 -4.93 6.36 3.66
N LEU A 141 -6.24 6.44 3.48
CA LEU A 141 -7.10 7.37 4.18
C LEU A 141 -8.34 6.68 4.75
N THR A 142 -8.53 6.81 6.05
CA THR A 142 -9.70 6.27 6.74
C THR A 142 -10.76 7.35 6.99
N LYS A 143 -12.01 7.12 6.57
CA LYS A 143 -13.16 7.92 7.00
C LYS A 143 -14.19 7.07 7.73
N LYS A 144 -14.74 7.64 8.82
CA LYS A 144 -15.83 7.02 9.57
C LYS A 144 -17.18 7.27 8.90
N LEU A 145 -17.95 6.21 8.75
CA LEU A 145 -19.32 6.20 8.23
C LEU A 145 -20.31 6.02 9.39
N ASN A 146 -20.38 7.04 10.26
CA ASN A 146 -21.07 7.00 11.56
C ASN A 146 -22.54 6.52 11.50
N LYS A 147 -23.30 6.87 10.46
CA LYS A 147 -24.71 6.49 10.31
C LYS A 147 -24.91 4.99 10.12
N LEU A 148 -23.86 4.28 9.71
CA LEU A 148 -23.86 2.83 9.48
C LEU A 148 -22.95 2.07 10.44
N ASN A 149 -22.26 2.75 11.38
CA ASN A 149 -21.23 2.16 12.24
C ASN A 149 -20.15 1.41 11.44
N GLN A 150 -19.65 2.05 10.39
CA GLN A 150 -18.69 1.50 9.45
C GLN A 150 -17.52 2.47 9.23
N LYS A 151 -16.51 2.01 8.51
CA LYS A 151 -15.42 2.83 7.96
C LYS A 151 -15.25 2.55 6.48
N VAL A 152 -14.68 3.51 5.77
CA VAL A 152 -14.12 3.32 4.44
C VAL A 152 -12.63 3.64 4.50
N GLU A 153 -11.82 2.72 4.01
CA GLU A 153 -10.40 2.90 3.72
C GLU A 153 -10.27 3.22 2.23
N ILE A 154 -9.74 4.38 1.88
CA ILE A 154 -9.39 4.77 0.52
C ILE A 154 -7.89 4.52 0.39
N ILE A 155 -7.49 3.71 -0.56
CA ILE A 155 -6.11 3.31 -0.76
C ILE A 155 -5.72 3.73 -2.17
N GLY A 156 -4.60 4.43 -2.29
CA GLY A 156 -4.03 4.88 -3.55
C GLY A 156 -2.73 4.14 -3.83
N GLN A 157 -2.54 3.72 -5.07
CA GLN A 157 -1.46 2.86 -5.52
C GLN A 157 -0.67 3.44 -6.70
N ASN A 158 0.60 3.79 -6.49
CA ASN A 158 1.55 4.25 -7.52
C ASN A 158 2.24 3.07 -8.23
N ASP A 159 2.52 3.17 -9.53
CA ASP A 159 3.30 2.17 -10.27
C ASP A 159 4.82 2.50 -10.33
N GLY A 160 5.27 3.58 -9.66
CA GLY A 160 6.69 3.84 -9.36
C GLY A 160 7.42 4.69 -10.40
N TYR A 161 6.70 5.56 -11.13
CA TYR A 161 7.23 6.26 -12.31
C TYR A 161 8.03 7.55 -12.03
N ASP A 162 8.14 8.04 -10.79
CA ASP A 162 8.88 9.28 -10.50
C ASP A 162 10.28 9.00 -9.92
N GLY A 163 11.21 9.94 -10.14
CA GLY A 163 12.61 9.87 -9.74
C GLY A 163 12.86 9.62 -8.26
N ALA A 164 11.82 9.68 -7.43
CA ALA A 164 11.76 9.27 -6.03
C ALA A 164 10.83 8.05 -5.86
N TYR A 165 11.41 6.85 -5.91
CA TYR A 165 10.72 5.58 -5.64
C TYR A 165 10.08 5.60 -4.24
N HIS A 166 8.77 5.35 -4.13
CA HIS A 166 7.87 5.55 -2.96
C HIS A 166 7.40 7.00 -2.65
N LEU A 167 7.83 8.01 -3.41
CA LEU A 167 7.38 9.41 -3.23
C LEU A 167 6.63 9.94 -4.47
N GLY A 168 5.84 9.09 -5.12
CA GLY A 168 5.06 9.46 -6.30
C GLY A 168 3.55 9.45 -6.06
N TYR A 169 2.82 10.12 -6.95
CA TYR A 169 1.37 10.26 -6.87
C TYR A 169 0.69 8.89 -7.04
N PRO A 170 -0.26 8.52 -6.16
CA PRO A 170 -1.03 7.30 -6.37
C PRO A 170 -1.81 7.40 -7.69
N GLU A 171 -1.70 6.35 -8.51
CA GLU A 171 -2.34 6.28 -9.83
C GLU A 171 -3.61 5.42 -9.81
N HIS A 172 -3.66 4.40 -8.96
CA HIS A 172 -4.73 3.43 -8.87
C HIS A 172 -5.42 3.53 -7.51
N PHE A 173 -6.69 3.91 -7.49
CA PHE A 173 -7.43 4.02 -6.23
C PHE A 173 -8.40 2.87 -6.05
N PHE A 174 -8.61 2.44 -4.80
CA PHE A 174 -9.66 1.49 -4.44
C PHE A 174 -10.15 1.73 -3.02
N MET A 175 -11.35 1.24 -2.71
CA MET A 175 -11.97 1.42 -1.39
C MET A 175 -12.22 0.08 -0.72
N ILE A 176 -12.00 0.02 0.60
CA ILE A 176 -12.38 -1.11 1.45
C ILE A 176 -13.37 -0.61 2.50
N PHE A 177 -14.56 -1.20 2.52
CA PHE A 177 -15.58 -0.92 3.52
C PHE A 177 -15.46 -1.93 4.67
N THR A 178 -15.38 -1.42 5.88
CA THR A 178 -15.27 -2.25 7.09
C THR A 178 -16.30 -1.88 8.14
N ASP A 179 -16.56 -2.77 9.09
CA ASP A 179 -17.20 -2.40 10.35
C ASP A 179 -16.21 -1.68 11.30
N ILE A 180 -16.69 -1.27 12.47
CA ILE A 180 -15.85 -0.62 13.49
C ILE A 180 -14.69 -1.50 13.99
N GLU A 181 -14.79 -2.82 13.87
CA GLU A 181 -13.81 -3.83 14.26
C GLU A 181 -12.81 -4.19 13.14
N ASN A 182 -12.88 -3.49 12.00
CA ASN A 182 -12.07 -3.72 10.79
C ASN A 182 -12.43 -4.98 10.00
N LYS A 183 -13.56 -5.64 10.28
CA LYS A 183 -14.01 -6.76 9.46
C LYS A 183 -14.42 -6.22 8.10
N VAL A 184 -13.88 -6.79 7.03
CA VAL A 184 -14.18 -6.34 5.67
C VAL A 184 -15.60 -6.77 5.28
N ILE A 185 -16.39 -5.79 4.86
CA ILE A 185 -17.77 -5.95 4.40
C ILE A 185 -17.78 -6.05 2.88
N ASN A 186 -17.11 -5.12 2.21
CA ASN A 186 -17.03 -5.06 0.75
C ASN A 186 -15.78 -4.28 0.32
N LYS A 187 -15.39 -4.40 -0.94
CA LYS A 187 -14.30 -3.62 -1.54
C LYS A 187 -14.59 -3.34 -3.01
N THR A 188 -14.05 -2.26 -3.53
CA THR A 188 -14.11 -1.96 -4.95
C THR A 188 -12.98 -2.68 -5.70
N ASP A 189 -13.17 -2.84 -7.02
CA ASP A 189 -12.03 -2.98 -7.92
C ASP A 189 -11.26 -1.65 -8.01
N VAL A 190 -10.19 -1.61 -8.79
CA VAL A 190 -9.49 -0.36 -9.11
C VAL A 190 -10.47 0.61 -9.77
N LEU A 191 -10.57 1.80 -9.19
CA LEU A 191 -11.42 2.88 -9.63
C LEU A 191 -10.80 3.55 -10.85
N LYS A 192 -11.62 3.88 -11.83
CA LYS A 192 -11.22 4.71 -12.98
C LYS A 192 -11.16 6.17 -12.53
N PHE A 193 -10.09 6.52 -11.83
CA PHE A 193 -9.90 7.83 -11.22
C PHE A 193 -8.43 8.20 -11.23
N TYR A 194 -8.12 9.39 -11.72
CA TYR A 194 -6.78 9.95 -11.72
C TYR A 194 -6.75 11.21 -10.85
N LEU A 195 -5.87 11.24 -9.87
CA LEU A 195 -5.74 12.39 -8.98
C LEU A 195 -5.17 13.61 -9.72
N ASN A 196 -4.03 13.43 -10.40
CA ASN A 196 -3.32 14.41 -11.25
C ASN A 196 -3.19 15.82 -10.63
N ASP A 197 -3.10 15.93 -9.31
CA ASP A 197 -2.88 17.18 -8.60
C ASP A 197 -1.81 16.97 -7.53
N GLU A 198 -0.67 17.62 -7.76
CA GLU A 198 0.55 17.51 -6.97
C GLU A 198 0.44 18.11 -5.56
N PHE A 199 -0.59 18.93 -5.34
CA PHE A 199 -0.77 19.71 -4.11
C PHE A 199 -2.12 19.43 -3.42
N ALA A 200 -2.91 18.48 -3.94
CA ALA A 200 -4.21 18.18 -3.39
C ALA A 200 -4.10 17.64 -1.95
N MET A 201 -4.74 18.34 -1.02
CA MET A 201 -4.83 17.91 0.37
C MET A 201 -5.95 16.87 0.51
N GLU A 202 -5.93 16.11 1.61
CA GLU A 202 -6.96 15.10 1.92
C GLU A 202 -8.40 15.63 1.74
N GLU A 203 -8.61 16.88 2.15
CA GLU A 203 -9.90 17.60 2.13
C GLU A 203 -10.32 18.00 0.71
N ASP A 204 -9.36 18.15 -0.20
CA ASP A 204 -9.59 18.46 -1.61
C ASP A 204 -9.97 17.19 -2.40
N ILE A 205 -9.40 16.04 -2.00
CA ILE A 205 -9.53 14.77 -2.72
C ILE A 205 -10.82 14.04 -2.34
N LEU A 206 -11.26 14.11 -1.09
CA LEU A 206 -12.33 13.25 -0.59
C LEU A 206 -13.46 14.01 0.10
N LYS A 207 -14.67 13.87 -0.44
CA LYS A 207 -15.91 14.32 0.19
C LYS A 207 -16.84 13.16 0.51
N VAL A 208 -17.29 13.07 1.75
CA VAL A 208 -18.24 12.04 2.21
C VAL A 208 -19.48 12.69 2.77
N ASP A 209 -20.60 12.56 2.07
CA ASP A 209 -21.89 13.14 2.46
C ASP A 209 -22.91 12.02 2.75
N TRP A 210 -23.80 12.26 3.73
CA TRP A 210 -24.92 11.36 4.00
C TRP A 210 -26.19 11.83 3.30
N ASN A 211 -26.78 10.96 2.49
CA ASN A 211 -28.06 11.20 1.85
C ASN A 211 -29.21 10.65 2.71
N GLU A 212 -29.90 11.53 3.43
CA GLU A 212 -30.99 11.14 4.33
C GLU A 212 -32.20 10.52 3.60
N LYS A 213 -32.42 10.85 2.33
CA LYS A 213 -33.57 10.35 1.56
C LYS A 213 -33.40 8.88 1.20
N ASN A 214 -32.20 8.51 0.76
CA ASN A 214 -31.91 7.16 0.28
C ASN A 214 -31.21 6.29 1.34
N LYS A 215 -30.83 6.88 2.49
CA LYS A 215 -30.05 6.23 3.54
C LYS A 215 -28.73 5.65 3.01
N THR A 216 -28.02 6.45 2.22
CA THR A 216 -26.75 6.08 1.58
C THR A 216 -25.68 7.13 1.84
N TYR A 217 -24.42 6.70 1.90
CA TYR A 217 -23.29 7.60 1.77
C TYR A 217 -22.98 7.89 0.31
N GLU A 218 -22.65 9.14 0.02
CA GLU A 218 -22.08 9.59 -1.25
C GLU A 218 -20.62 9.95 -1.02
N ILE A 219 -19.72 9.10 -1.52
CA ILE A 219 -18.28 9.22 -1.36
C ILE A 219 -17.74 9.69 -2.70
N ASN A 220 -17.22 10.90 -2.75
CA ASN A 220 -16.70 11.51 -3.97
C ASN A 220 -15.18 11.57 -3.87
N LEU A 221 -14.48 10.99 -4.86
CA LEU A 221 -13.07 11.32 -5.10
C LEU A 221 -13.00 12.39 -6.18
N ILE A 222 -12.22 13.43 -5.91
CA ILE A 222 -12.05 14.61 -6.76
C ILE A 222 -10.56 14.69 -7.11
N GLY A 223 -10.27 14.68 -8.40
CA GLY A 223 -8.95 14.92 -8.97
C GLY A 223 -8.97 16.21 -9.77
N ALA A 224 -7.87 16.51 -10.46
CA ALA A 224 -7.72 17.73 -11.24
C ALA A 224 -8.82 17.89 -12.32
N ASP A 225 -9.07 16.82 -13.08
CA ASP A 225 -10.04 16.80 -14.18
C ASP A 225 -11.16 15.75 -13.99
N ASP A 226 -10.99 14.84 -13.03
CA ASP A 226 -11.86 13.68 -12.84
C ASP A 226 -12.62 13.75 -11.52
N LYS A 227 -13.84 13.21 -11.54
CA LYS A 227 -14.63 13.00 -10.34
C LYS A 227 -15.37 11.69 -10.45
N ILE A 228 -15.21 10.84 -9.44
CA ILE A 228 -16.02 9.64 -9.29
C ILE A 228 -16.91 9.76 -8.07
N LYS A 229 -18.11 9.18 -8.15
CA LYS A 229 -19.04 9.10 -7.02
C LYS A 229 -19.37 7.65 -6.70
N VAL A 230 -19.03 7.23 -5.50
CA VAL A 230 -19.39 5.92 -4.94
C VAL A 230 -20.58 6.09 -4.01
N ILE A 231 -21.70 5.48 -4.35
CA ILE A 231 -22.91 5.45 -3.50
C ILE A 231 -22.87 4.17 -2.67
N TRP A 232 -22.82 4.29 -1.35
CA TRP A 232 -22.71 3.16 -0.42
C TRP A 232 -23.93 3.05 0.50
N ASN A 233 -24.58 1.88 0.52
CA ASN A 233 -25.77 1.63 1.32
C ASN A 233 -25.52 0.81 2.61
N GLY A 234 -24.26 0.48 2.90
CA GLY A 234 -23.88 -0.37 4.04
C GLY A 234 -23.59 -1.82 3.69
N LYS A 235 -23.88 -2.26 2.46
CA LYS A 235 -23.63 -3.64 1.98
C LYS A 235 -23.05 -3.69 0.57
N THR A 236 -23.61 -2.91 -0.34
CA THR A 236 -23.21 -2.83 -1.74
C THR A 236 -22.98 -1.38 -2.15
N PHE A 237 -22.23 -1.19 -3.22
CA PHE A 237 -21.95 0.12 -3.79
C PHE A 237 -22.39 0.22 -5.26
N GLU A 238 -22.60 1.44 -5.71
CA GLU A 238 -22.76 1.83 -7.12
C GLU A 238 -21.71 2.91 -7.43
N ILE A 239 -21.02 2.80 -8.57
CA ILE A 239 -20.04 3.81 -9.02
C ILE A 239 -20.69 4.60 -10.17
N LYS A 240 -20.65 5.93 -10.06
CA LYS A 240 -21.15 6.89 -11.06
C LYS A 240 -20.06 7.87 -11.47
#